data_AF-A0A7J3TU08-F1
#
_entry.id   AF-A0A7J3TU08-F1
#
_cell.length_a   1.000
_cell.length_b   1.000
_cell.length_c   1.000
_cell.angle_alpha   90.00
_cell.angle_beta   90.00
_cell.angle_gamma   90.00
#
_symmetry.space_group_name_H-M   'P 1'
#
loop_
_entity.id
_entity.type
_entity.pdbx_description
1 polymer ?
#
loop_
_entity_poly.entity_id
_entity_poly.type
_entity_poly.pdbx_seq_one_letter_code
_entity_poly.pdbx_strand_id
1 'polypeptide(L)'
;MERRLKVYVAGKLNAQAVDYIKNLHTMIKKANEIRKAGFSVYIPGLSFLAGLVDGNYKYEDYLENSLPWLEVSDALYVIDNWQTSEGAKKEIEMARNLNKPIFFSLESLIKWRDEEIKGAHNSSGLQLEFEL
;
A
#
# COMPACT_ATOMS: atom_id res chain seq x y z
N MET A 1 7.61 -7.94 18.84
CA MET A 1 7.89 -6.76 17.97
C MET A 1 6.65 -5.89 17.98
N GLU A 2 6.81 -4.56 18.06
CA GLU A 2 5.69 -3.63 17.87
C GLU A 2 5.07 -3.83 16.47
N ARG A 3 3.74 -3.73 16.39
CA ARG A 3 3.00 -3.85 15.12
C ARG A 3 3.37 -2.67 14.22
N ARG A 4 3.83 -2.96 13.01
CA ARG A 4 3.94 -1.96 11.94
C ARG A 4 2.70 -2.00 11.06
N LEU A 5 2.09 -0.85 10.83
CA LEU A 5 0.97 -0.74 9.91
C LEU A 5 1.42 -1.10 8.48
N LYS A 6 0.62 -1.92 7.81
CA LYS A 6 0.84 -2.43 6.46
C LYS A 6 0.24 -1.46 5.46
N VAL A 7 1.03 -1.03 4.49
CA VAL A 7 0.62 -0.07 3.47
C VAL A 7 0.80 -0.69 2.10
N TYR A 8 -0.29 -0.77 1.35
CA TYR A 8 -0.24 -1.10 -0.07
C TYR A 8 0.11 0.16 -0.87
N VAL A 9 1.08 0.10 -1.77
CA VAL A 9 1.51 1.26 -2.57
C VAL A 9 0.97 1.15 -3.99
N ALA A 10 -0.04 1.97 -4.30
CA ALA A 10 -0.67 2.06 -5.61
C ALA A 10 -0.06 3.17 -6.47
N GLY A 11 -0.05 2.98 -7.78
CA GLY A 11 0.47 3.96 -8.73
C GLY A 11 0.39 3.49 -10.18
N LYS A 12 0.80 4.35 -11.10
CA LYS A 12 0.92 3.98 -12.52
C LYS A 12 2.09 3.03 -12.69
N LEU A 13 1.84 1.82 -13.21
CA LEU A 13 2.86 0.85 -13.61
C LEU A 13 2.83 0.63 -15.12
N ASN A 14 1.66 0.29 -15.66
CA ASN A 14 1.45 -0.01 -17.07
C ASN A 14 2.02 1.07 -18.00
N ALA A 15 3.01 0.68 -18.78
CA ALA A 15 3.68 1.45 -19.82
C ALA A 15 4.51 0.49 -20.68
N GLN A 16 5.02 0.96 -21.81
CA GLN A 16 5.84 0.15 -22.70
C GLN A 16 7.33 0.23 -22.32
N ALA A 17 8.02 -0.91 -22.37
CA ALA A 17 9.47 -1.03 -22.23
C ALA A 17 10.05 -0.24 -21.04
N VAL A 18 10.93 0.73 -21.32
CA VAL A 18 11.69 1.49 -20.31
C VAL A 18 10.77 2.31 -19.40
N ASP A 19 9.61 2.74 -19.88
CA ASP A 19 8.72 3.57 -19.08
C ASP A 19 8.04 2.78 -17.96
N TYR A 20 7.85 1.47 -18.13
CA TYR A 20 7.43 0.60 -17.03
C TYR A 20 8.49 0.58 -15.91
N ILE A 21 9.77 0.47 -16.29
CA ILE A 21 10.89 0.45 -15.34
C ILE A 21 11.00 1.79 -14.60
N LYS A 22 10.80 2.92 -15.28
CA LYS A 22 10.77 4.26 -14.65
C LYS A 22 9.60 4.41 -13.68
N ASN A 23 8.43 3.88 -14.03
CA ASN A 23 7.27 3.86 -13.15
C ASN A 23 7.54 3.03 -11.89
N LEU A 24 8.06 1.81 -12.06
CA LEU A 24 8.45 0.93 -10.96
C LEU A 24 9.54 1.57 -10.08
N HIS A 25 10.52 2.23 -10.67
CA HIS A 25 11.55 2.98 -9.94
C HIS A 25 10.93 4.05 -9.02
N THR A 26 9.99 4.84 -9.54
CA THR A 26 9.27 5.87 -8.77
C THR A 26 8.50 5.23 -7.62
N MET A 27 7.80 4.12 -7.88
CA MET A 27 7.06 3.38 -6.86
C MET A 27 7.97 2.84 -5.75
N ILE A 28 9.10 2.22 -6.11
CA ILE A 28 10.08 1.72 -5.13
C ILE A 28 10.68 2.83 -4.28
N LYS A 29 10.96 4.00 -4.87
CA LYS A 29 11.46 5.16 -4.10
C LYS A 29 10.43 5.62 -3.08
N LYS A 30 9.18 5.82 -3.49
CA LYS A 30 8.11 6.24 -2.57
C LYS A 30 7.84 5.19 -1.49
N ALA A 31 7.78 3.91 -1.85
CA ALA A 31 7.62 2.82 -0.89
C ALA A 31 8.77 2.77 0.14
N ASN A 32 10.00 3.10 -0.27
CA ASN A 32 11.12 3.19 0.65
C ASN A 32 11.03 4.38 1.61
N GLU A 33 10.49 5.51 1.18
CA GLU A 33 10.18 6.64 2.08
C GLU A 33 9.16 6.22 3.15
N ILE A 34 8.07 5.57 2.73
CA ILE A 34 7.02 5.06 3.61
C ILE A 34 7.58 4.01 4.58
N ARG A 35 8.39 3.07 4.09
CA ARG A 35 9.05 2.06 4.93
C ARG A 35 9.98 2.71 5.98
N LYS A 36 10.77 3.70 5.59
CA LYS A 36 11.67 4.44 6.49
C LYS A 36 10.89 5.23 7.54
N ALA A 37 9.67 5.65 7.23
CA ALA A 37 8.78 6.27 8.18
C ALA A 37 8.20 5.28 9.23
N GLY A 38 8.46 3.98 9.14
CA GLY A 38 8.08 2.99 10.16
C GLY A 38 6.95 2.03 9.76
N PHE A 39 6.50 2.10 8.51
CA PHE A 39 5.47 1.21 7.97
C PHE A 39 6.09 -0.07 7.38
N SER A 40 5.27 -1.12 7.25
CA SER A 40 5.54 -2.26 6.37
C SER A 40 4.86 -2.01 5.03
N VAL A 41 5.55 -2.21 3.91
CA VAL A 41 5.03 -1.83 2.58
C VAL A 41 4.89 -3.03 1.66
N TYR A 42 3.81 -3.06 0.88
CA TYR A 42 3.65 -3.94 -0.27
C TYR A 42 3.75 -3.14 -1.57
N ILE A 43 4.58 -3.63 -2.50
CA ILE A 43 4.85 -2.97 -3.79
C ILE A 43 4.38 -3.92 -4.90
N PRO A 44 3.19 -3.70 -5.49
CA PRO A 44 2.62 -4.64 -6.47
C PRO A 44 3.52 -4.85 -7.69
N GLY A 45 4.20 -3.80 -8.15
CA GLY A 45 5.07 -3.87 -9.31
C GLY A 45 6.33 -4.73 -9.15
N LEU A 46 6.69 -5.17 -7.95
CA LEU A 46 7.83 -6.09 -7.77
C LEU A 46 7.55 -7.50 -8.33
N SER A 47 6.28 -7.88 -8.44
CA SER A 47 5.88 -9.13 -9.09
C SER A 47 6.25 -9.19 -10.57
N PHE A 48 6.60 -8.06 -11.20
CA PHE A 48 7.19 -8.00 -12.54
C PHE A 48 8.38 -8.94 -12.69
N LEU A 49 9.23 -9.09 -11.67
CA LEU A 49 10.39 -10.00 -11.77
C LEU A 49 9.95 -11.46 -11.90
N ALA A 50 8.86 -11.86 -11.24
CA ALA A 50 8.30 -13.20 -11.40
C ALA A 50 7.85 -13.40 -12.85
N GLY A 51 7.06 -12.49 -13.40
CA GLY A 51 6.61 -12.58 -14.79
C GLY A 51 7.73 -12.48 -15.83
N LEU A 52 8.78 -11.68 -15.56
CA LEU A 52 9.96 -11.57 -16.42
C LEU A 52 10.76 -12.88 -16.47
N VAL A 53 10.92 -13.55 -15.32
CA VAL A 53 11.75 -14.77 -15.21
C VAL A 53 10.97 -16.01 -15.63
N ASP A 54 9.70 -16.11 -15.23
CA ASP A 54 8.83 -17.25 -15.58
C ASP A 54 8.32 -17.17 -17.03
N GLY A 55 8.04 -15.96 -17.52
CA GLY A 55 7.66 -15.71 -18.91
C GLY A 55 6.20 -15.97 -19.27
N ASN A 56 5.38 -16.54 -18.38
CA ASN A 56 3.98 -16.92 -18.67
C ASN A 56 2.91 -16.05 -17.98
N TYR A 57 3.32 -14.97 -17.31
CA TYR A 57 2.37 -14.08 -16.63
C TYR A 57 1.55 -13.25 -17.62
N LYS A 58 0.23 -13.28 -17.45
CA LYS A 58 -0.74 -12.36 -18.03
C LYS A 58 -1.01 -11.21 -17.08
N TYR A 59 -1.73 -10.21 -17.57
CA TYR A 59 -2.07 -9.04 -16.78
C TYR A 59 -2.85 -9.41 -15.51
N GLU A 60 -3.75 -10.38 -15.63
CA GLU A 60 -4.62 -10.85 -14.56
C GLU A 60 -3.83 -11.53 -13.42
N ASP A 61 -2.78 -12.29 -13.74
CA ASP A 61 -1.95 -12.99 -12.74
C ASP A 61 -1.31 -12.01 -11.75
N TYR A 62 -0.92 -10.81 -12.22
CA TYR A 62 -0.39 -9.77 -11.34
C TYR A 62 -1.44 -9.24 -10.37
N LEU A 63 -2.68 -9.06 -10.83
CA LEU A 63 -3.78 -8.54 -10.01
C LEU A 63 -4.28 -9.60 -9.02
N GLU A 64 -4.43 -10.85 -9.47
CA GLU A 64 -4.80 -11.99 -8.61
C GLU A 64 -3.81 -12.16 -7.46
N ASN A 65 -2.52 -11.97 -7.73
CA ASN A 65 -1.51 -11.99 -6.68
C ASN A 65 -1.52 -10.72 -5.81
N SER A 66 -1.71 -9.53 -6.38
CA SER A 66 -1.54 -8.26 -5.65
C SER A 66 -2.75 -7.84 -4.83
N LEU A 67 -3.98 -7.97 -5.34
CA LEU A 67 -5.18 -7.44 -4.68
C LEU A 67 -5.46 -8.08 -3.30
N PRO A 68 -5.21 -9.38 -3.05
CA PRO A 68 -5.32 -9.93 -1.70
C PRO A 68 -4.41 -9.24 -0.67
N TRP A 69 -3.25 -8.72 -1.08
CA TRP A 69 -2.40 -7.93 -0.20
C TRP A 69 -3.02 -6.57 0.15
N LEU A 70 -3.79 -5.98 -0.75
CA LEU A 70 -4.57 -4.78 -0.44
C LEU A 70 -5.62 -5.08 0.63
N GLU A 71 -6.32 -6.22 0.54
CA GLU A 71 -7.35 -6.63 1.50
C GLU A 71 -6.86 -6.69 2.94
N VAL A 72 -5.64 -7.18 3.15
CA VAL A 72 -5.03 -7.33 4.48
C VAL A 72 -4.15 -6.15 4.90
N SER A 73 -4.01 -5.15 4.04
CA SER A 73 -3.28 -3.91 4.35
C SER A 73 -4.12 -2.99 5.23
N ASP A 74 -3.46 -2.23 6.11
CA ASP A 74 -4.13 -1.28 6.99
C ASP A 74 -4.50 0.01 6.23
N ALA A 75 -3.74 0.38 5.19
CA ALA A 75 -4.00 1.55 4.37
C ALA A 75 -3.55 1.38 2.91
N LEU A 76 -4.10 2.23 2.04
CA LEU A 76 -3.63 2.44 0.66
C LEU A 76 -2.86 3.76 0.58
N TYR A 77 -1.66 3.73 0.01
CA TYR A 77 -0.93 4.94 -0.39
C TYR A 77 -0.92 5.05 -1.91
N VAL A 78 -1.32 6.20 -2.45
CA VAL A 78 -1.40 6.43 -3.89
C VAL A 78 -0.33 7.44 -4.31
N ILE A 79 0.50 7.05 -5.28
CA ILE A 79 1.53 7.91 -5.86
C ILE A 79 0.92 8.88 -6.88
N ASP A 80 1.56 10.03 -7.09
CA ASP A 80 1.19 11.02 -8.09
C ASP A 80 1.00 10.43 -9.51
N ASN A 81 0.24 11.14 -10.34
CA ASN A 81 -0.13 10.78 -11.72
C ASN A 81 -1.00 9.51 -11.86
N TRP A 82 -1.58 9.01 -10.76
CA TRP A 82 -2.49 7.87 -10.74
C TRP A 82 -3.76 8.07 -11.58
N GLN A 83 -4.17 9.31 -11.84
CA GLN A 83 -5.41 9.64 -12.56
C GLN A 83 -5.45 9.07 -13.98
N THR A 84 -4.29 8.72 -14.54
CA THR A 84 -4.16 8.08 -15.86
C THR A 84 -3.87 6.58 -15.78
N SER A 85 -3.94 5.98 -14.59
CA SER A 85 -3.69 4.55 -14.34
C SER A 85 -4.99 3.83 -14.03
N GLU A 86 -5.47 3.02 -14.97
CA GLU A 86 -6.66 2.17 -14.75
C GLU A 86 -6.46 1.16 -13.61
N GLY A 87 -5.24 0.64 -13.43
CA GLY A 87 -4.89 -0.22 -12.29
C GLY A 87 -5.04 0.52 -10.96
N ALA A 88 -4.47 1.72 -10.84
CA ALA A 88 -4.55 2.49 -9.60
C ALA A 88 -5.99 2.94 -9.27
N LYS A 89 -6.80 3.26 -10.30
CA LYS A 89 -8.23 3.56 -10.12
C LYS A 89 -8.98 2.37 -9.52
N LYS A 90 -8.74 1.15 -10.02
CA LYS A 90 -9.33 -0.08 -9.48
C LYS A 90 -8.91 -0.35 -8.04
N GLU A 91 -7.63 -0.14 -7.73
CA GLU A 91 -7.12 -0.28 -6.36
C GLU A 91 -7.75 0.74 -5.39
N ILE A 92 -7.94 1.98 -5.82
CA ILE A 92 -8.64 3.03 -5.04
C ILE A 92 -10.11 2.66 -4.81
N GLU A 93 -10.80 2.19 -5.84
CA GLU A 93 -12.20 1.73 -5.73
C GLU A 93 -12.33 0.57 -4.76
N MET A 94 -11.45 -0.43 -4.88
CA MET A 94 -11.40 -1.57 -3.95
C MET A 94 -11.13 -1.11 -2.51
N ALA A 95 -10.15 -0.23 -2.29
CA ALA A 95 -9.86 0.31 -0.97
C ALA A 95 -11.06 1.05 -0.36
N ARG A 96 -11.81 1.83 -1.17
CA ARG A 96 -13.07 2.46 -0.73
C ARG A 96 -14.11 1.43 -0.33
N ASN A 97 -14.31 0.39 -1.14
CA ASN A 97 -15.27 -0.68 -0.84
C ASN A 97 -14.92 -1.44 0.44
N LEU A 98 -13.63 -1.53 0.77
CA LEU A 98 -13.12 -2.14 1.99
C LEU A 98 -13.02 -1.17 3.18
N ASN A 99 -13.50 0.08 3.04
CA ASN A 99 -13.39 1.15 4.03
C ASN A 99 -11.95 1.39 4.52
N LYS A 100 -10.96 1.21 3.63
CA LYS A 100 -9.56 1.44 3.96
C LYS A 100 -9.22 2.93 3.81
N PRO A 101 -8.45 3.51 4.74
CA PRO A 101 -7.96 4.87 4.58
C PRO A 101 -7.00 4.96 3.38
N ILE A 102 -7.15 6.04 2.61
CA ILE A 102 -6.39 6.29 1.37
C ILE A 102 -5.61 7.59 1.53
N PHE A 103 -4.30 7.52 1.28
CA PHE A 103 -3.40 8.65 1.45
C PHE A 103 -2.70 9.01 0.15
N PHE A 104 -2.52 10.31 -0.06
CA PHE A 104 -1.80 10.88 -1.20
C PHE A 104 -0.53 11.64 -0.76
N SER A 105 -0.26 11.70 0.54
CA SER A 105 0.95 12.33 1.09
C SER A 105 1.49 11.54 2.29
N LEU A 106 2.81 11.53 2.44
CA LEU A 106 3.46 10.85 3.56
C LEU A 106 3.10 11.47 4.91
N GLU A 107 2.91 12.79 4.95
CA GLU A 107 2.50 13.53 6.14
C GLU A 107 1.15 13.06 6.68
N SER A 108 0.14 12.96 5.80
CA SER A 108 -1.21 12.52 6.19
C SER A 108 -1.23 11.06 6.66
N LEU A 109 -0.43 10.20 6.00
CA LEU A 109 -0.26 8.80 6.41
C LEU A 109 0.40 8.69 7.80
N ILE A 110 1.45 9.46 8.06
CA ILE A 110 2.14 9.48 9.36
C ILE A 110 1.21 9.98 10.46
N LYS A 111 0.48 11.07 10.21
CA LYS A 111 -0.48 11.62 11.16
C LYS A 111 -1.53 10.58 11.55
N TRP A 112 -2.12 9.89 10.56
CA TRP A 112 -3.09 8.82 10.82
C TRP A 112 -2.51 7.69 11.67
N ARG A 113 -1.31 7.20 11.36
CA ARG A 113 -0.65 6.17 12.18
C ARG A 113 -0.52 6.61 13.64
N ASP A 114 -0.09 7.84 13.88
CA ASP A 114 0.12 8.35 15.24
C ASP A 114 -1.21 8.45 16.01
N GLU A 115 -2.31 8.75 15.31
CA GLU A 115 -3.67 8.72 15.87
C GLU A 115 -4.13 7.29 16.19
N GLU A 116 -3.91 6.33 15.29
CA GLU A 116 -4.24 4.90 15.52
C GLU A 116 -3.49 4.33 16.73
N ILE A 117 -2.19 4.63 16.86
CA ILE A 117 -1.36 4.16 17.98
C ILE A 117 -1.87 4.76 19.30
N LYS A 118 -2.18 6.06 19.33
CA LYS A 118 -2.76 6.71 20.52
C LYS A 118 -4.12 6.11 20.90
N GLY A 119 -4.98 5.86 19.92
CA GLY A 119 -6.29 5.23 20.15
C GLY A 119 -6.19 3.82 20.72
N ALA A 120 -5.23 3.03 20.24
CA ALA A 120 -4.96 1.69 20.76
C ALA A 120 -4.46 1.73 22.22
N HIS A 121 -3.59 2.68 22.57
CA HIS A 121 -3.14 2.84 23.95
C HIS A 121 -4.28 3.23 24.91
N ASN A 122 -5.13 4.17 24.50
CA ASN A 122 -6.25 4.62 25.34
C ASN A 122 -7.27 3.49 25.59
N SER A 123 -7.57 2.67 24.58
CA SER A 123 -8.49 1.53 24.73
C SER A 123 -7.92 0.40 25.60
N SER A 124 -6.62 0.15 25.54
CA SER A 124 -5.95 -0.83 26.42
C SER A 124 -5.86 -0.38 27.89
N GLY A 125 -5.78 0.93 28.16
CA GLY A 125 -5.80 1.48 29.51
C GLY A 125 -7.17 1.36 30.18
N LEU A 126 -8.25 1.55 29.42
CA LEU A 126 -9.62 1.38 29.91
C LEU A 126 -9.95 -0.08 30.27
N GLN A 127 -9.39 -1.08 29.59
CA GLN A 127 -9.60 -2.49 29.96
C GLN A 127 -8.97 -2.86 31.31
N LEU A 128 -7.90 -2.18 31.74
CA LEU A 128 -7.22 -2.45 33.01
C LEU A 128 -7.93 -1.85 34.22
N GLU A 129 -8.79 -0.82 34.05
CA GLU A 129 -9.51 -0.18 35.15
C GLU A 129 -10.81 -0.90 35.55
N PHE A 130 -11.30 -1.85 34.74
CA PHE A 130 -12.53 -2.62 35.03
C PHE A 130 -12.28 -4.01 35.64
N GLU A 131 -11.03 -4.36 35.96
CA GLU A 131 -10.66 -5.65 36.59
C GLU A 131 -10.20 -5.54 38.05
N LEU A 132 -10.57 -4.47 38.78
CA LEU A 132 -10.30 -4.31 40.23
C LEU A 132 -11.57 -4.22 41.07
#